data_AF-A0A520HHD1-F1
#
_entry.id   AF-A0A520HHD1-F1
#
_cell.length_a   1.000
_cell.length_b   1.000
_cell.length_c   1.000
_cell.angle_alpha   90.00
_cell.angle_beta   90.00
_cell.angle_gamma   90.00
#
_symmetry.space_group_name_H-M   'P 1'
#
loop_
_entity.id
_entity.type
_entity.pdbx_description
1 polymer ?
#
loop_
_entity_poly.entity_id
_entity_poly.type
_entity_poly.pdbx_seq_one_letter_code
_entity_poly.pdbx_strand_id
1 'polypeptide(L)'
;GIILAMPPLDYLVHNTLFLVAHFHNMLIPGLLYGMLAGYHYWFPKAFGFRLDERWGRIAFTCWVVGFYLAFFPLYVLGASGMARRTQAIFEPSFRPWLYVAGVGAFVLLAALTSLGIQLWVSIRDRAKTRVEAGDPWDGRGLEWSVSAPPPEYNFAVLPLIDGRNPFYDHKHDEGQPDPYGSPAAYEDIVVPRGSATSVVIGLTAAVAAFGLIWEIWGLTIVALQVIVAAVVLRSFGRDQHRTIPAAEVAREHEAWLTRVRATPAIPRQLETSAVNRGLAEIVA
;
A
#
# COMPACT_ATOMS: atom_id res chain seq x y z
N GLY A 1 6.80 25.87 1.77
CA GLY A 1 8.04 25.10 1.99
C GLY A 1 9.17 26.08 2.09
N ILE A 2 9.93 26.26 1.01
CA ILE A 2 11.06 27.20 0.96
C ILE A 2 10.65 28.61 1.42
N ILE A 3 9.47 29.11 1.01
CA ILE A 3 8.96 30.41 1.45
C ILE A 3 8.82 30.51 2.98
N LEU A 4 8.35 29.45 3.63
CA LEU A 4 8.18 29.40 5.09
C LEU A 4 9.50 29.20 5.84
N ALA A 5 10.57 28.82 5.15
CA ALA A 5 11.90 28.77 5.72
C ALA A 5 12.56 30.16 5.81
N MET A 6 11.98 31.18 5.17
CA MET A 6 12.46 32.57 5.25
C MET A 6 11.79 33.28 6.43
N PRO A 7 12.51 33.61 7.53
CA PRO A 7 11.91 34.16 8.73
C PRO A 7 11.05 35.43 8.53
N PRO A 8 11.44 36.40 7.67
CA PRO A 8 10.62 37.59 7.45
C PRO A 8 9.24 37.29 6.86
N LEU A 9 9.14 36.27 6.00
CA LEU A 9 7.87 35.84 5.44
C LEU A 9 7.11 34.93 6.38
N ASP A 10 7.81 34.03 7.10
CA ASP A 10 7.16 33.19 8.11
C ASP A 10 6.45 34.04 9.14
N TYR A 11 7.05 35.11 9.67
CA TYR A 11 6.37 36.00 10.63
C TYR A 11 5.02 36.56 10.16
N LEU A 12 4.83 36.72 8.85
CA LEU A 12 3.56 37.19 8.27
C LEU A 12 2.51 36.08 8.14
N VAL A 13 2.93 34.87 7.79
CA VAL A 13 2.03 33.74 7.49
C VAL A 13 2.03 32.66 8.57
N HIS A 14 2.77 32.87 9.64
CA HIS A 14 2.86 31.96 10.77
C HIS A 14 1.47 31.76 11.37
N ASN A 15 1.07 30.50 11.55
CA ASN A 15 -0.25 30.11 12.04
C ASN A 15 -1.46 30.61 11.22
N THR A 16 -1.27 31.10 9.98
CA THR A 16 -2.38 31.34 9.05
C THR A 16 -2.73 30.07 8.27
N LEU A 17 -3.80 30.12 7.48
CA LEU A 17 -4.16 29.05 6.55
C LEU A 17 -3.08 28.77 5.49
N PHE A 18 -2.09 29.65 5.31
CA PHE A 18 -1.00 29.44 4.36
C PHE A 18 -0.11 28.27 4.80
N LEU A 19 0.16 28.17 6.11
CA LEU A 19 0.88 27.04 6.71
C LEU A 19 0.10 25.74 6.51
N VAL A 20 -1.22 25.79 6.74
CA VAL A 20 -2.12 24.63 6.56
C VAL A 20 -2.11 24.18 5.09
N ALA A 21 -2.28 25.11 4.15
CA ALA A 21 -2.25 24.86 2.72
C ALA A 21 -0.92 24.21 2.30
N HIS A 22 0.21 24.76 2.78
CA HIS A 22 1.52 24.21 2.48
C HIS A 22 1.71 22.77 2.96
N PHE A 23 1.39 22.49 4.22
CA PHE A 23 1.56 21.15 4.76
C PHE A 23 0.72 20.12 4.00
N HIS A 24 -0.54 20.44 3.71
CA HIS A 24 -1.40 19.55 2.93
C HIS A 24 -0.94 19.39 1.48
N ASN A 25 -0.36 20.42 0.87
CA ASN A 25 0.21 20.33 -0.48
C ASN A 25 1.48 19.46 -0.55
N MET A 26 2.18 19.26 0.56
CA MET A 26 3.27 18.30 0.62
C MET A 26 2.78 16.90 0.99
N LEU A 27 1.89 16.78 1.98
CA LEU A 27 1.45 15.49 2.50
C LEU A 27 0.47 14.78 1.56
N ILE A 28 -0.51 15.47 0.98
CA ILE A 28 -1.52 14.81 0.14
C ILE A 28 -0.90 14.37 -1.21
N PRO A 29 -0.37 15.26 -2.05
CA PRO A 29 0.27 14.84 -3.30
C PRO A 29 1.56 14.02 -3.11
N GLY A 30 2.30 14.23 -2.02
CA GLY A 30 3.53 13.48 -1.75
C GLY A 30 3.26 12.10 -1.14
N LEU A 31 2.75 12.10 0.10
CA LEU A 31 2.57 10.87 0.87
C LEU A 31 1.31 10.11 0.46
N LEU A 32 0.14 10.75 0.47
CA LEU A 32 -1.13 10.05 0.22
C LEU A 32 -1.21 9.53 -1.22
N TYR A 33 -0.83 10.32 -2.22
CA TYR A 33 -0.83 9.83 -3.61
C TYR A 33 0.21 8.73 -3.83
N GLY A 34 1.36 8.78 -3.14
CA GLY A 34 2.32 7.68 -3.12
C GLY A 34 1.73 6.40 -2.53
N MET A 35 0.97 6.50 -1.42
CA MET A 35 0.25 5.37 -0.83
C MET A 35 -0.82 4.82 -1.79
N LEU A 36 -1.58 5.69 -2.47
CA LEU A 36 -2.59 5.26 -3.46
C LEU A 36 -1.93 4.59 -4.67
N ALA A 37 -0.81 5.12 -5.17
CA ALA A 37 -0.05 4.49 -6.23
C ALA A 37 0.45 3.10 -5.83
N GLY A 38 1.02 2.97 -4.63
CA GLY A 38 1.43 1.68 -4.07
C GLY A 38 0.26 0.71 -3.89
N TYR A 39 -0.89 1.21 -3.43
CA TYR A 39 -2.13 0.44 -3.36
C TYR A 39 -2.47 -0.12 -4.73
N HIS A 40 -2.58 0.70 -5.79
CA HIS A 40 -2.91 0.19 -7.13
C HIS A 40 -1.86 -0.75 -7.71
N TYR A 41 -0.58 -0.47 -7.48
CA TYR A 41 0.52 -1.24 -8.06
C TYR A 41 0.65 -2.64 -7.44
N TRP A 42 0.67 -2.74 -6.10
CA TRP A 42 0.86 -4.01 -5.38
C TRP A 42 -0.43 -4.71 -4.95
N PHE A 43 -1.63 -4.13 -5.17
CA PHE A 43 -2.90 -4.82 -4.89
C PHE A 43 -2.98 -6.23 -5.49
N PRO A 44 -2.61 -6.45 -6.77
CA PRO A 44 -2.70 -7.77 -7.36
C PRO A 44 -1.72 -8.74 -6.72
N LYS A 45 -0.54 -8.28 -6.30
CA LYS A 45 0.43 -9.10 -5.59
C LYS A 45 -0.11 -9.55 -4.25
N ALA A 46 -0.82 -8.69 -3.51
CA ALA A 46 -1.39 -9.05 -2.21
C ALA A 46 -2.61 -9.98 -2.30
N PHE A 47 -3.50 -9.79 -3.30
CA PHE A 47 -4.81 -10.45 -3.33
C PHE A 47 -5.05 -11.38 -4.54
N GLY A 48 -4.15 -11.42 -5.51
CA GLY A 48 -4.23 -12.27 -6.71
C GLY A 48 -5.17 -11.79 -7.81
N PHE A 49 -5.67 -10.54 -7.75
CA PHE A 49 -6.49 -9.95 -8.80
C PHE A 49 -6.28 -8.44 -8.92
N ARG A 50 -6.47 -7.87 -10.12
CA ARG A 50 -6.34 -6.43 -10.36
C ARG A 50 -7.60 -5.67 -9.97
N LEU A 51 -7.40 -4.41 -9.58
CA LEU A 51 -8.47 -3.45 -9.33
C LEU A 51 -9.13 -2.99 -10.63
N ASP A 52 -10.38 -2.56 -10.53
CA ASP A 52 -11.12 -1.97 -11.65
C ASP A 52 -10.51 -0.62 -12.07
N GLU A 53 -10.07 -0.56 -13.32
CA GLU A 53 -9.34 0.59 -13.86
C GLU A 53 -10.22 1.84 -14.05
N ARG A 54 -11.52 1.63 -14.35
CA ARG A 54 -12.45 2.74 -14.59
C ARG A 54 -12.68 3.53 -13.31
N TRP A 55 -12.98 2.85 -12.21
CA TRP A 55 -13.14 3.51 -10.91
C TRP A 55 -11.83 4.08 -10.37
N GLY A 56 -10.68 3.45 -10.68
CA GLY A 56 -9.35 4.00 -10.37
C GLY A 56 -9.11 5.35 -11.03
N ARG A 57 -9.44 5.51 -12.31
CA ARG A 57 -9.33 6.78 -13.04
C ARG A 57 -10.26 7.85 -12.50
N ILE A 58 -11.50 7.49 -12.17
CA ILE A 58 -12.47 8.41 -11.53
C ILE A 58 -11.90 8.89 -10.18
N ALA A 59 -11.44 7.97 -9.33
CA ALA A 59 -10.85 8.30 -8.04
C ALA A 59 -9.65 9.24 -8.22
N PHE A 60 -8.73 8.93 -9.14
CA PHE A 60 -7.57 9.78 -9.46
C PHE A 60 -7.99 11.20 -9.86
N THR A 61 -8.92 11.34 -10.81
CA THR A 61 -9.38 12.66 -11.26
C THR A 61 -10.04 13.44 -10.13
N CYS A 62 -10.89 12.80 -9.32
CA CYS A 62 -11.52 13.44 -8.17
C CYS A 62 -10.50 13.84 -7.10
N TRP A 63 -9.48 13.01 -6.82
CA TRP A 63 -8.40 13.35 -5.89
C TRP A 63 -7.65 14.60 -6.35
N VAL A 64 -7.19 14.62 -7.60
CA VAL A 64 -6.42 15.73 -8.16
C VAL A 64 -7.26 17.02 -8.18
N VAL A 65 -8.44 16.99 -8.79
CA VAL A 65 -9.29 18.18 -8.91
C VAL A 65 -9.77 18.66 -7.54
N GLY A 66 -10.20 17.75 -6.68
CA GLY A 66 -10.65 18.06 -5.33
C GLY A 66 -9.53 18.66 -4.49
N PHE A 67 -8.29 18.17 -4.62
CA PHE A 67 -7.13 18.71 -3.91
C PHE A 67 -6.86 20.17 -4.30
N TYR A 68 -6.81 20.48 -5.59
CA TYR A 68 -6.59 21.86 -6.04
C TYR A 68 -7.72 22.78 -5.55
N LEU A 69 -8.99 22.37 -5.69
CA LEU A 69 -10.14 23.16 -5.24
C LEU A 69 -10.16 23.34 -3.72
N ALA A 70 -9.77 22.34 -2.94
CA ALA A 70 -9.82 22.40 -1.48
C ALA A 70 -8.69 23.25 -0.88
N PHE A 71 -7.46 23.11 -1.39
CA PHE A 71 -6.27 23.63 -0.71
C PHE A 71 -5.65 24.87 -1.36
N PHE A 72 -5.83 25.10 -2.66
CA PHE A 72 -5.29 26.32 -3.29
C PHE A 72 -5.96 27.61 -2.80
N PRO A 73 -7.29 27.67 -2.60
CA PRO A 73 -7.93 28.82 -1.96
C PRO A 73 -7.35 29.17 -0.58
N LEU A 74 -6.85 28.17 0.15
CA LEU A 74 -6.29 28.37 1.48
C LEU A 74 -4.95 29.12 1.45
N TYR A 75 -4.20 29.05 0.34
CA TYR A 75 -3.02 29.90 0.16
C TYR A 75 -3.40 31.37 0.08
N VAL A 76 -4.46 31.70 -0.66
CA VAL A 76 -4.97 33.07 -0.77
C VAL A 76 -5.48 33.54 0.59
N LEU A 77 -6.34 32.77 1.23
CA LEU A 77 -6.88 33.09 2.56
C LEU A 77 -5.77 33.27 3.61
N GLY A 78 -4.75 32.41 3.57
CA GLY A 78 -3.60 32.48 4.45
C GLY A 78 -2.74 33.71 4.24
N ALA A 79 -2.53 34.11 2.99
CA ALA A 79 -1.83 35.35 2.63
C ALA A 79 -2.66 36.59 2.99
N SER A 80 -4.00 36.50 2.96
CA SER A 80 -4.92 37.54 3.40
C SER A 80 -5.11 37.61 4.93
N GLY A 81 -4.38 36.79 5.70
CA GLY A 81 -4.35 36.86 7.16
C GLY A 81 -5.37 36.01 7.90
N MET A 82 -6.08 35.08 7.23
CA MET A 82 -7.01 34.18 7.91
C MET A 82 -6.24 33.20 8.82
N ALA A 83 -6.42 33.33 10.13
CA ALA A 83 -5.78 32.45 11.13
C ALA A 83 -6.35 31.02 11.09
N ARG A 84 -5.49 30.02 11.32
CA ARG A 84 -5.92 28.63 11.47
C ARG A 84 -6.76 28.44 12.74
N ARG A 85 -7.59 27.39 12.77
CA ARG A 85 -8.45 27.03 13.94
C ARG A 85 -9.50 28.08 14.32
N THR A 86 -9.84 28.98 13.40
CA THR A 86 -10.91 29.96 13.59
C THR A 86 -12.26 29.31 13.31
N GLN A 87 -13.19 29.37 14.27
CA GLN A 87 -14.53 28.79 14.15
C GLN A 87 -15.54 29.73 13.49
N ALA A 88 -15.35 31.04 13.63
CA ALA A 88 -16.26 32.07 13.12
C ALA A 88 -15.59 32.92 12.04
N ILE A 89 -16.32 33.18 10.94
CA ILE A 89 -15.83 33.95 9.80
C ILE A 89 -16.36 35.38 9.93
N PHE A 90 -15.52 36.28 10.42
CA PHE A 90 -15.88 37.69 10.63
C PHE A 90 -15.73 38.53 9.37
N GLU A 91 -14.79 38.17 8.50
CA GLU A 91 -14.46 38.92 7.28
C GLU A 91 -15.25 38.38 6.07
N PRO A 92 -16.17 39.17 5.47
CA PRO A 92 -17.00 38.70 4.36
C PRO A 92 -16.20 38.32 3.11
N SER A 93 -15.05 38.94 2.85
CA SER A 93 -14.21 38.66 1.67
C SER A 93 -13.59 37.25 1.68
N PHE A 94 -13.56 36.57 2.82
CA PHE A 94 -13.07 35.19 2.93
C PHE A 94 -14.09 34.14 2.49
N ARG A 95 -15.39 34.47 2.51
CA ARG A 95 -16.48 33.50 2.25
C ARG A 95 -16.40 32.83 0.87
N PRO A 96 -16.16 33.54 -0.24
CA PRO A 96 -16.09 32.91 -1.56
C PRO A 96 -15.00 31.84 -1.65
N TRP A 97 -13.81 32.12 -1.12
CA TRP A 97 -12.69 31.16 -1.09
C TRP A 97 -12.99 29.93 -0.23
N LEU A 98 -13.67 30.12 0.89
CA LEU A 98 -14.10 29.02 1.75
C LEU A 98 -15.19 28.16 1.10
N TYR A 99 -16.10 28.75 0.32
CA TYR A 99 -17.08 27.98 -0.44
C TYR A 99 -16.42 27.14 -1.53
N VAL A 100 -15.44 27.69 -2.25
CA VAL A 100 -14.64 26.92 -3.22
C VAL A 100 -13.90 25.78 -2.52
N ALA A 101 -13.26 26.06 -1.38
CA ALA A 101 -12.59 25.04 -0.59
C ALA A 101 -13.54 23.94 -0.10
N GLY A 102 -14.76 24.32 0.31
CA GLY A 102 -15.83 23.39 0.71
C GLY A 102 -16.29 22.49 -0.44
N VAL A 103 -16.47 23.05 -1.65
CA VAL A 103 -16.76 22.24 -2.85
C VAL A 103 -15.62 21.26 -3.12
N GLY A 104 -14.36 21.70 -3.02
CA GLY A 104 -13.20 20.82 -3.12
C GLY A 104 -13.23 19.66 -2.12
N ALA A 105 -13.62 19.92 -0.88
CA ALA A 105 -13.76 18.88 0.15
C ALA A 105 -14.85 17.85 -0.21
N PHE A 106 -15.98 18.25 -0.79
CA PHE A 106 -16.99 17.31 -1.28
C PHE A 106 -16.49 16.48 -2.47
N VAL A 107 -15.68 17.06 -3.36
CA VAL A 107 -15.04 16.32 -4.46
C VAL A 107 -14.04 15.28 -3.92
N LEU A 108 -13.29 15.62 -2.86
CA LEU A 108 -12.41 14.66 -2.17
C LEU A 108 -13.20 13.53 -1.48
N LEU A 109 -14.37 13.83 -0.91
CA LEU A 109 -15.27 12.80 -0.40
C LEU A 109 -15.76 11.85 -1.52
N ALA A 110 -16.07 12.40 -2.69
CA ALA A 110 -16.40 11.59 -3.87
C ALA A 110 -15.21 10.73 -4.34
N ALA A 111 -13.97 11.24 -4.22
CA ALA A 111 -12.76 10.49 -4.51
C ALA A 111 -12.59 9.27 -3.58
N LEU A 112 -12.76 9.48 -2.26
CA LEU A 112 -12.73 8.40 -1.27
C LEU A 112 -13.85 7.39 -1.50
N THR A 113 -15.06 7.87 -1.81
CA THR A 113 -16.21 7.00 -2.12
C THR A 113 -15.95 6.15 -3.36
N SER A 114 -15.34 6.74 -4.40
CA SER A 114 -14.96 6.05 -5.63
C SER A 114 -13.93 4.94 -5.37
N LEU A 115 -12.98 5.15 -4.45
CA LEU A 115 -12.02 4.13 -4.02
C LEU A 115 -12.72 2.94 -3.32
N GLY A 116 -13.71 3.22 -2.47
CA GLY A 116 -14.54 2.18 -1.85
C GLY A 116 -15.36 1.38 -2.86
N ILE A 117 -15.98 2.07 -3.83
CA ILE A 117 -16.73 1.42 -4.92
C ILE A 117 -15.79 0.59 -5.79
N GLN A 118 -14.59 1.11 -6.12
CA GLN A 118 -13.58 0.37 -6.87
C GLN A 118 -13.25 -0.95 -6.19
N LEU A 119 -12.95 -0.93 -4.88
CA LEU A 119 -12.62 -2.13 -4.13
C LEU A 119 -13.79 -3.13 -4.16
N TRP A 120 -15.02 -2.66 -3.92
CA TRP A 120 -16.20 -3.50 -3.95
C TRP A 120 -16.43 -4.17 -5.31
N VAL A 121 -16.37 -3.42 -6.42
CA VAL A 121 -16.51 -3.97 -7.78
C VAL A 121 -15.39 -4.96 -8.07
N SER A 122 -14.16 -4.63 -7.68
CA SER A 122 -12.99 -5.49 -7.92
C SER A 122 -13.11 -6.82 -7.17
N ILE A 123 -13.61 -6.82 -5.94
CA ILE A 123 -13.87 -8.06 -5.17
C ILE A 123 -15.00 -8.86 -5.81
N ARG A 124 -16.09 -8.20 -6.20
CA ARG A 124 -17.24 -8.84 -6.85
C ARG A 124 -16.85 -9.53 -8.16
N ASP A 125 -16.05 -8.86 -8.99
CA ASP A 125 -15.65 -9.32 -10.32
C ASP A 125 -14.25 -9.97 -10.35
N ARG A 126 -13.68 -10.33 -9.19
CA ARG A 126 -12.31 -10.85 -9.03
C ARG A 126 -11.92 -12.00 -9.97
N ALA A 127 -12.88 -12.81 -10.42
CA ALA A 127 -12.64 -13.92 -11.34
C ALA A 127 -12.20 -13.43 -12.74
N LYS A 128 -12.61 -12.23 -13.14
CA LYS A 128 -12.29 -11.63 -14.45
C LYS A 128 -10.91 -11.00 -14.48
N THR A 129 -10.38 -10.57 -13.34
CA THR A 129 -9.12 -9.80 -13.23
C THR A 129 -8.00 -10.54 -12.51
N ARG A 130 -8.09 -11.88 -12.39
CA ARG A 130 -7.07 -12.70 -11.74
C ARG A 130 -5.69 -12.53 -12.37
N VAL A 131 -4.67 -12.56 -11.53
CA VAL A 131 -3.25 -12.48 -11.90
C VAL A 131 -2.60 -13.81 -11.53
N GLU A 132 -2.77 -14.82 -12.38
CA GLU A 132 -2.37 -16.19 -12.08
C GLU A 132 -0.87 -16.41 -12.27
N ALA A 133 -0.29 -15.77 -13.29
CA ALA A 133 1.14 -15.88 -13.59
C ALA A 133 2.01 -15.03 -12.64
N GLY A 134 1.49 -13.89 -12.16
CA GLY A 134 2.10 -13.13 -11.06
C GLY A 134 2.72 -11.79 -11.45
N ASP A 135 2.94 -11.52 -12.74
CA ASP A 135 3.52 -10.28 -13.30
C ASP A 135 2.58 -9.60 -14.32
N PRO A 136 1.59 -8.81 -13.85
CA PRO A 136 0.66 -8.11 -14.73
C PRO A 136 1.23 -6.85 -15.40
N TRP A 137 2.40 -6.36 -14.98
CA TRP A 137 2.88 -5.00 -15.29
C TRP A 137 4.22 -4.95 -16.02
N ASP A 138 4.77 -6.11 -16.41
CA ASP A 138 6.18 -6.23 -16.80
C ASP A 138 7.12 -5.65 -15.71
N GLY A 139 6.89 -6.10 -14.48
CA GLY A 139 7.57 -5.62 -13.29
C GLY A 139 9.07 -5.91 -13.32
N ARG A 140 9.85 -5.01 -12.72
CA ARG A 140 11.32 -5.13 -12.66
C ARG A 140 11.84 -5.86 -11.44
N GLY A 141 11.12 -5.73 -10.33
CA GLY A 141 11.53 -6.30 -9.05
C GLY A 141 11.18 -7.79 -8.92
N LEU A 142 11.89 -8.47 -8.03
CA LEU A 142 11.71 -9.90 -7.75
C LEU A 142 10.34 -10.23 -7.16
N GLU A 143 9.60 -9.25 -6.62
CA GLU A 143 8.25 -9.49 -6.16
C GLU A 143 7.34 -9.97 -7.29
N TRP A 144 7.67 -9.64 -8.55
CA TRP A 144 6.93 -10.06 -9.73
C TRP A 144 7.39 -11.41 -10.29
N SER A 145 8.49 -11.98 -9.81
CA SER A 145 8.99 -13.30 -10.23
C SER A 145 8.34 -14.47 -9.51
N VAL A 146 7.32 -14.22 -8.68
CA VAL A 146 6.58 -15.23 -7.92
C VAL A 146 5.08 -15.07 -8.15
N SER A 147 4.30 -16.09 -7.75
CA SER A 147 2.85 -16.06 -7.89
C SER A 147 2.20 -14.86 -7.18
N ALA A 148 0.95 -14.57 -7.56
CA ALA A 148 0.13 -13.58 -6.90
C ALA A 148 -1.19 -14.24 -6.42
N PRO A 149 -1.43 -14.38 -5.11
CA PRO A 149 -0.54 -14.03 -4.00
C PRO A 149 0.73 -14.91 -3.92
N PRO A 150 1.81 -14.43 -3.28
CA PRO A 150 3.01 -15.25 -3.03
C PRO A 150 2.70 -16.46 -2.15
N PRO A 151 3.44 -17.57 -2.31
CA PRO A 151 3.40 -18.66 -1.36
C PRO A 151 4.01 -18.22 -0.01
N GLU A 152 3.76 -18.96 1.05
CA GLU A 152 4.23 -18.61 2.41
C GLU A 152 5.76 -18.47 2.51
N TYR A 153 6.50 -19.24 1.70
CA TYR A 153 7.95 -19.21 1.65
C TYR A 153 8.52 -18.16 0.68
N ASN A 154 7.66 -17.39 -0.02
CA ASN A 154 7.97 -16.47 -1.11
C ASN A 154 8.65 -17.12 -2.32
N PHE A 155 9.91 -17.53 -2.20
CA PHE A 155 10.72 -18.11 -3.29
C PHE A 155 11.01 -19.58 -3.02
N ALA A 156 10.69 -20.47 -3.97
CA ALA A 156 10.98 -21.90 -3.84
C ALA A 156 12.49 -22.19 -3.89
N VAL A 157 13.21 -21.42 -4.70
CA VAL A 157 14.67 -21.40 -4.80
C VAL A 157 15.11 -19.95 -4.77
N LEU A 158 16.22 -19.65 -4.08
CA LEU A 158 16.73 -18.30 -3.99
C LEU A 158 17.10 -17.77 -5.39
N PRO A 159 16.58 -16.60 -5.80
CA PRO A 159 16.88 -16.04 -7.10
C PRO A 159 18.36 -15.63 -7.20
N LEU A 160 18.96 -15.83 -8.37
CA LEU A 160 20.30 -15.34 -8.67
C LEU A 160 20.26 -13.82 -8.89
N ILE A 161 21.11 -13.08 -8.18
CA ILE A 161 21.21 -11.63 -8.29
C ILE A 161 22.50 -11.28 -9.02
N ASP A 162 22.40 -10.96 -10.30
CA ASP A 162 23.52 -10.59 -11.18
C ASP A 162 23.56 -9.09 -11.54
N GLY A 163 22.48 -8.35 -11.25
CA GLY A 163 22.35 -6.94 -11.60
C GLY A 163 21.36 -6.17 -10.74
N ARG A 164 20.96 -5.00 -11.24
CA ARG A 164 20.01 -4.11 -10.56
C ARG A 164 18.57 -4.58 -10.69
N ASN A 165 18.21 -5.19 -11.81
CA ASN A 165 16.85 -5.68 -12.09
C ASN A 165 16.91 -7.15 -12.57
N PRO A 166 17.38 -8.09 -11.74
CA PRO A 166 17.67 -9.47 -12.18
C PRO A 166 16.47 -10.11 -12.90
N PHE A 167 15.26 -9.98 -12.36
CA PHE A 167 14.05 -10.52 -13.00
C PHE A 167 13.71 -9.85 -14.34
N TYR A 168 13.92 -8.54 -14.46
CA TYR A 168 13.67 -7.83 -15.71
C TYR A 168 14.65 -8.24 -16.81
N ASP A 169 15.92 -8.28 -16.44
CA ASP A 169 17.03 -8.55 -17.35
C ASP A 169 16.95 -10.02 -17.81
N HIS A 170 16.63 -10.99 -16.92
CA HIS A 170 16.39 -12.39 -17.28
C HIS A 170 15.18 -12.62 -18.19
N LYS A 171 14.18 -11.72 -18.16
CA LYS A 171 13.05 -11.77 -19.10
C LYS A 171 13.45 -11.32 -20.51
N HIS A 172 14.31 -10.31 -20.63
CA HIS A 172 14.56 -9.61 -21.90
C HIS A 172 15.84 -10.07 -22.61
N ASP A 173 16.85 -10.52 -21.88
CA ASP A 173 18.16 -10.82 -22.45
C ASP A 173 18.23 -12.28 -22.96
N GLU A 174 18.46 -12.43 -24.27
CA GLU A 174 18.69 -13.74 -24.88
C GLU A 174 19.93 -14.41 -24.27
N GLY A 175 19.75 -15.60 -23.68
CA GLY A 175 20.82 -16.41 -23.09
C GLY A 175 20.84 -16.43 -21.56
N GLN A 176 20.00 -15.64 -20.90
CA GLN A 176 19.76 -15.76 -19.47
C GLN A 176 18.83 -16.95 -19.16
N PRO A 177 18.92 -17.54 -17.95
CA PRO A 177 17.99 -18.59 -17.53
C PRO A 177 16.55 -18.09 -17.56
N ASP A 178 15.63 -18.91 -18.11
CA ASP A 178 14.20 -18.61 -18.09
C ASP A 178 13.73 -18.38 -16.63
N PRO A 179 13.19 -17.18 -16.30
CA PRO A 179 12.72 -16.88 -14.95
C PRO A 179 11.55 -17.77 -14.51
N TYR A 180 10.89 -18.47 -15.44
CA TYR A 180 9.82 -19.45 -15.19
C TYR A 180 10.29 -20.91 -15.43
N GLY A 181 11.61 -21.14 -15.38
CA GLY A 181 12.22 -22.47 -15.45
C GLY A 181 11.94 -23.29 -14.18
N SER A 182 11.74 -24.61 -14.36
CA SER A 182 11.68 -25.53 -13.22
C SER A 182 13.08 -25.70 -12.63
N PRO A 183 13.27 -25.52 -11.30
CA PRO A 183 14.56 -25.73 -10.65
C PRO A 183 15.04 -27.19 -10.74
N ALA A 184 16.37 -27.38 -10.63
CA ALA A 184 16.98 -28.71 -10.66
C ALA A 184 16.64 -29.57 -9.42
N ALA A 185 16.45 -28.93 -8.26
CA ALA A 185 16.11 -29.58 -7.01
C ALA A 185 15.30 -28.63 -6.11
N TYR A 186 14.48 -29.22 -5.24
CA TYR A 186 13.75 -28.52 -4.19
C TYR A 186 14.29 -28.96 -2.84
N GLU A 187 14.34 -28.02 -1.89
CA GLU A 187 14.82 -28.25 -0.54
C GLU A 187 13.72 -27.97 0.49
N ASP A 188 13.90 -28.52 1.69
CA ASP A 188 13.05 -28.26 2.84
C ASP A 188 13.20 -26.80 3.29
N ILE A 189 12.10 -26.05 3.36
CA ILE A 189 12.14 -24.63 3.74
C ILE A 189 11.67 -24.47 5.18
N VAL A 190 12.51 -23.87 6.03
CA VAL A 190 12.19 -23.59 7.43
C VAL A 190 11.53 -22.22 7.54
N VAL A 191 10.28 -22.17 8.02
CA VAL A 191 9.49 -20.95 8.22
C VAL A 191 9.13 -20.73 9.70
N PRO A 192 9.01 -19.47 10.16
CA PRO A 192 8.61 -19.19 11.53
C PRO A 192 7.14 -19.61 11.76
N ARG A 193 6.84 -20.15 12.94
CA ARG A 193 5.47 -20.47 13.35
C ARG A 193 4.73 -19.20 13.78
N GLY A 194 3.43 -19.14 13.48
CA GLY A 194 2.54 -18.12 14.02
C GLY A 194 2.53 -18.13 15.56
N SER A 195 2.44 -16.95 16.17
CA SER A 195 2.39 -16.79 17.63
C SER A 195 1.30 -15.82 18.04
N ALA A 196 0.50 -16.19 19.04
CA ALA A 196 -0.50 -15.30 19.63
C ALA A 196 0.10 -14.26 20.60
N THR A 197 1.38 -14.38 20.97
CA THR A 197 2.03 -13.50 21.96
C THR A 197 1.91 -12.03 21.59
N SER A 198 2.11 -11.67 20.31
CA SER A 198 2.03 -10.28 19.84
C SER A 198 0.60 -9.73 19.96
N VAL A 199 -0.41 -10.55 19.66
CA VAL A 199 -1.83 -10.17 19.80
C VAL A 199 -2.18 -9.94 21.26
N VAL A 200 -1.74 -10.84 22.16
CA VAL A 200 -1.93 -10.69 23.61
C VAL A 200 -1.27 -9.40 24.10
N ILE A 201 -0.02 -9.15 23.76
CA ILE A 201 0.70 -7.92 24.13
C ILE A 201 -0.01 -6.69 23.59
N GLY A 202 -0.42 -6.68 22.33
CA GLY A 202 -1.11 -5.54 21.72
C GLY A 202 -2.43 -5.21 22.41
N LEU A 203 -3.29 -6.21 22.64
CA LEU A 203 -4.58 -6.03 23.31
C LEU A 203 -4.40 -5.59 24.77
N THR A 204 -3.46 -6.22 25.49
CA THR A 204 -3.20 -5.87 26.90
C THR A 204 -2.52 -4.51 27.04
N ALA A 205 -1.67 -4.10 26.09
CA ALA A 205 -1.12 -2.75 26.04
C ALA A 205 -2.21 -1.70 25.80
N ALA A 206 -3.20 -1.99 24.95
CA ALA A 206 -4.37 -1.12 24.77
C ALA A 206 -5.19 -0.99 26.07
N VAL A 207 -5.39 -2.09 26.79
CA VAL A 207 -6.04 -2.09 28.12
C VAL A 207 -5.22 -1.29 29.14
N ALA A 208 -3.89 -1.45 29.16
CA ALA A 208 -2.99 -0.70 30.03
C ALA A 208 -3.07 0.81 29.76
N ALA A 209 -3.05 1.20 28.48
CA ALA A 209 -3.21 2.59 28.04
C ALA A 209 -4.58 3.15 28.42
N PHE A 210 -5.65 2.38 28.24
CA PHE A 210 -6.98 2.76 28.72
C PHE A 210 -6.99 2.99 30.24
N GLY A 211 -6.41 2.07 31.01
CA GLY A 211 -6.29 2.22 32.46
C GLY A 211 -5.49 3.48 32.87
N LEU A 212 -4.42 3.80 32.15
CA LEU A 212 -3.63 5.02 32.39
C LEU A 212 -4.42 6.30 32.10
N ILE A 213 -5.17 6.34 30.99
CA ILE A 213 -5.98 7.50 30.59
C ILE A 213 -7.10 7.77 31.61
N TRP A 214 -7.71 6.72 32.14
CA TRP A 214 -8.85 6.80 33.07
C TRP A 214 -8.45 6.62 34.54
N GLU A 215 -7.15 6.70 34.85
CA GLU A 215 -6.60 6.59 36.21
C GLU A 215 -6.99 5.29 36.96
N ILE A 216 -7.24 4.21 36.23
CA ILE A 216 -7.60 2.88 36.78
C ILE A 216 -6.31 2.08 37.06
N TRP A 217 -5.56 2.51 38.09
CA TRP A 217 -4.22 1.99 38.39
C TRP A 217 -4.15 0.47 38.57
N GLY A 218 -5.16 -0.14 39.22
CA GLY A 218 -5.21 -1.60 39.40
C GLY A 218 -5.25 -2.35 38.06
N LEU A 219 -6.06 -1.87 37.10
CA LEU A 219 -6.16 -2.45 35.77
C LEU A 219 -4.83 -2.29 35.01
N THR A 220 -4.21 -1.11 35.08
CA THR A 220 -2.91 -0.85 34.45
C THR A 220 -1.82 -1.78 34.99
N ILE A 221 -1.70 -1.93 36.31
CA ILE A 221 -0.68 -2.78 36.93
C ILE A 221 -0.87 -4.24 36.47
N VAL A 222 -2.11 -4.74 36.51
CA VAL A 222 -2.42 -6.11 36.05
C VAL A 222 -2.10 -6.27 34.56
N ALA A 223 -2.50 -5.33 33.71
CA ALA A 223 -2.23 -5.39 32.28
C ALA A 223 -0.72 -5.40 31.96
N LEU A 224 0.07 -4.56 32.66
CA LEU A 224 1.54 -4.55 32.52
C LEU A 224 2.16 -5.87 32.98
N GLN A 225 1.68 -6.46 34.08
CA GLN A 225 2.13 -7.77 34.53
C GLN A 225 1.84 -8.87 33.48
N VAL A 226 0.67 -8.82 32.83
CA VAL A 226 0.34 -9.77 31.75
C VAL A 226 1.28 -9.61 30.56
N ILE A 227 1.63 -8.37 30.17
CA ILE A 227 2.60 -8.12 29.09
C ILE A 227 3.97 -8.73 29.45
N VAL A 228 4.47 -8.44 30.65
CA VAL A 228 5.75 -8.98 31.13
C VAL A 228 5.71 -10.51 31.14
N ALA A 229 4.65 -11.11 31.69
CA ALA A 229 4.48 -12.55 31.72
C ALA A 229 4.44 -13.16 30.32
N ALA A 230 3.73 -12.53 29.36
CA ALA A 230 3.66 -13.00 27.98
C ALA A 230 5.04 -13.00 27.29
N VAL A 231 5.86 -11.97 27.52
CA VAL A 231 7.24 -11.89 27.01
C VAL A 231 8.11 -12.96 27.64
N VAL A 232 8.06 -13.11 28.97
CA VAL A 232 8.84 -14.12 29.70
C VAL A 232 8.46 -15.52 29.22
N LEU A 233 7.17 -15.87 29.18
CA LEU A 233 6.69 -17.16 28.69
C LEU A 233 7.13 -17.43 27.24
N ARG A 234 7.08 -16.41 26.38
CA ARG A 234 7.55 -16.55 24.99
C ARG A 234 9.05 -16.81 24.90
N SER A 235 9.87 -16.25 25.78
CA SER A 235 11.31 -16.49 25.78
C SER A 235 11.71 -17.94 26.09
N PHE A 236 10.84 -18.71 26.76
CA PHE A 236 11.07 -20.13 27.04
C PHE A 236 10.62 -21.06 25.89
N GLY A 237 9.86 -20.56 24.92
CA GLY A 237 9.37 -21.35 23.79
C GLY A 237 10.49 -21.72 22.81
N ARG A 238 10.82 -23.02 22.71
CA ARG A 238 11.87 -23.53 21.81
C ARG A 238 11.39 -23.93 20.41
N ASP A 239 10.13 -24.34 20.28
CA ASP A 239 9.52 -24.71 18.99
C ASP A 239 8.98 -23.47 18.26
N GLN A 240 9.87 -22.73 17.61
CA GLN A 240 9.54 -21.47 16.92
C GLN A 240 9.45 -21.60 15.40
N HIS A 241 9.89 -22.73 14.85
CA HIS A 241 10.00 -22.95 13.42
C HIS A 241 9.26 -24.22 13.01
N ARG A 242 8.76 -24.23 11.78
CA ARG A 242 8.26 -25.43 11.13
C ARG A 242 8.93 -25.57 9.78
N THR A 243 9.07 -26.80 9.32
CA THR A 243 9.64 -27.08 8.00
C THR A 243 8.51 -27.38 7.02
N ILE A 244 8.54 -26.72 5.87
CA ILE A 244 7.72 -27.06 4.71
C ILE A 244 8.53 -28.08 3.90
N PRO A 245 8.05 -29.32 3.73
CA PRO A 245 8.80 -30.35 3.02
C PRO A 245 9.05 -29.98 1.55
N ALA A 246 10.21 -30.35 1.01
CA ALA A 246 10.59 -30.12 -0.39
C ALA A 246 9.53 -30.62 -1.38
N ALA A 247 8.87 -31.75 -1.07
CA ALA A 247 7.80 -32.31 -1.89
C ALA A 247 6.55 -31.41 -1.97
N GLU A 248 6.25 -30.67 -0.91
CA GLU A 248 5.17 -29.69 -0.88
C GLU A 248 5.55 -28.43 -1.65
N VAL A 249 6.76 -27.90 -1.44
CA VAL A 249 7.30 -26.78 -2.21
C VAL A 249 7.30 -27.07 -3.70
N ALA A 250 7.78 -28.26 -4.11
CA ALA A 250 7.79 -28.71 -5.49
C ALA A 250 6.38 -28.76 -6.09
N ARG A 251 5.41 -29.34 -5.36
CA ARG A 251 4.02 -29.44 -5.81
C ARG A 251 3.40 -28.07 -6.05
N GLU A 252 3.58 -27.13 -5.13
CA GLU A 252 3.01 -25.78 -5.24
C GLU A 252 3.68 -24.96 -6.35
N HIS A 253 5.01 -25.01 -6.42
CA HIS A 253 5.79 -24.27 -7.41
C HIS A 253 5.55 -24.78 -8.83
N GLU A 254 5.61 -26.10 -9.08
CA GLU A 254 5.34 -26.67 -10.40
C GLU A 254 3.88 -26.46 -10.85
N ALA A 255 2.94 -26.47 -9.91
CA ALA A 255 1.54 -26.13 -10.21
C ALA A 255 1.40 -24.66 -10.65
N TRP A 256 2.17 -23.74 -10.06
CA TRP A 256 2.23 -22.35 -10.53
C TRP A 256 2.91 -22.22 -11.88
N LEU A 257 4.07 -22.85 -12.10
CA LEU A 257 4.75 -22.85 -13.40
C LEU A 257 3.86 -23.40 -14.52
N THR A 258 3.07 -24.43 -14.24
CA THR A 258 2.07 -24.96 -15.19
C THR A 258 1.03 -23.90 -15.57
N ARG A 259 0.56 -23.10 -14.59
CA ARG A 259 -0.37 -21.98 -14.87
C ARG A 259 0.31 -20.87 -15.66
N VAL A 260 1.57 -20.53 -15.35
CA VAL A 260 2.34 -19.53 -16.10
C VAL A 260 2.47 -19.95 -17.56
N ARG A 261 2.89 -21.19 -17.84
CA ARG A 261 3.04 -21.74 -19.19
C ARG A 261 1.73 -21.81 -19.98
N ALA A 262 0.60 -22.00 -19.29
CA ALA A 262 -0.73 -21.99 -19.90
C ALA A 262 -1.30 -20.57 -20.11
N THR A 263 -0.71 -19.56 -19.48
CA THR A 263 -1.18 -18.17 -19.56
C THR A 263 -0.64 -17.52 -20.83
N PRO A 264 -1.50 -16.96 -21.71
CA PRO A 264 -1.02 -16.20 -22.84
C PRO A 264 -0.37 -14.91 -22.37
N ALA A 265 0.84 -14.62 -22.88
CA ALA A 265 1.47 -13.32 -22.69
C ALA A 265 0.65 -12.25 -23.40
N ILE A 266 0.52 -11.07 -22.79
CA ILE A 266 -0.30 -9.98 -23.32
C ILE A 266 0.52 -8.71 -23.58
N PRO A 267 0.27 -8.02 -24.70
CA PRO A 267 0.99 -6.80 -25.02
C PRO A 267 0.58 -5.64 -24.10
N ARG A 268 1.47 -4.67 -23.96
CA ARG A 268 1.28 -3.51 -23.06
C ARG A 268 0.00 -2.72 -23.31
N GLN A 269 -0.49 -2.66 -24.54
CA GLN A 269 -1.74 -1.96 -24.86
C GLN A 269 -2.97 -2.59 -24.18
N LEU A 270 -2.88 -3.88 -23.81
CA LEU A 270 -3.95 -4.65 -23.17
C LEU A 270 -3.75 -4.83 -21.67
N GLU A 271 -2.77 -4.15 -21.07
CA GLU A 271 -2.38 -4.27 -19.65
C GLU A 271 -3.57 -4.07 -18.69
N THR A 272 -4.49 -3.16 -19.00
CA THR A 272 -5.67 -2.88 -18.17
C THR A 272 -6.87 -3.77 -18.50
N SER A 273 -6.84 -4.50 -19.61
CA SER A 273 -7.95 -5.34 -20.06
C SER A 273 -8.13 -6.59 -19.20
N ALA A 274 -9.31 -7.21 -19.24
CA ALA A 274 -9.56 -8.48 -18.54
C ALA A 274 -8.77 -9.68 -19.11
N VAL A 275 -8.15 -9.52 -20.29
CA VAL A 275 -7.30 -10.56 -20.90
C VAL A 275 -5.97 -10.67 -20.16
N ASN A 276 -5.51 -9.60 -19.49
CA ASN A 276 -4.31 -9.66 -18.67
C ASN A 276 -4.52 -10.57 -17.45
N ARG A 277 -3.89 -11.75 -17.52
CA ARG A 277 -3.84 -12.77 -16.47
C ARG A 277 -2.52 -12.81 -15.70
N GLY A 278 -1.69 -11.77 -15.81
CA GLY A 278 -0.45 -11.65 -15.05
C GLY A 278 0.80 -12.13 -15.77
N LEU A 279 0.80 -12.12 -17.10
CA LEU A 279 1.98 -12.40 -17.90
C LEU A 279 2.09 -11.34 -19.00
N ALA A 280 3.05 -10.43 -18.85
CA ALA A 280 3.34 -9.43 -19.86
C ALA A 280 4.14 -10.03 -21.03
N GLU A 281 3.82 -9.59 -22.24
CA GLU A 281 4.61 -9.88 -23.44
C GLU A 281 5.91 -9.09 -23.42
N ILE A 282 7.01 -9.81 -23.63
CA ILE A 282 8.35 -9.25 -23.72
C ILE A 282 8.59 -8.95 -25.20
N VAL A 283 8.62 -7.67 -25.54
CA VAL A 283 8.92 -7.23 -26.91
C VAL A 283 10.43 -7.11 -27.03
N ALA A 284 11.02 -7.91 -27.92
CA ALA A 284 12.43 -7.83 -28.30
C ALA A 284 12.77 -6.51 -29.02
#